data_AF-A0A202DET5-F1
#
_entry.id   AF-A0A202DET5-F1
#
_cell.length_a   1.000
_cell.length_b   1.000
_cell.length_c   1.000
_cell.angle_alpha   90.00
_cell.angle_beta   90.00
_cell.angle_gamma   90.00
#
_symmetry.space_group_name_H-M   'P 1'
#
loop_
_entity.id
_entity.type
_entity.pdbx_description
1 polymer ?
#
loop_
_entity_poly.entity_id
_entity_poly.type
_entity_poly.pdbx_seq_one_letter_code
_entity_poly.pdbx_strand_id
1 'polypeptide(L)'
;MSIPKISDKKMNELYSRVKPVVRCAEVRYAGQVNYELHDKGDLYFIEEVDPREVAFTWDPKPKERADGLIELAQINTLHTYGYHGFFKPSVAEVLSQIPQEYLSDVVAFETEYAGFSGSYHAGQTKLYRSSNPQEIREEIEKLDQRRADLEARLG
;
A
#
# COMPACT_ATOMS: atom_id res chain seq x y z
N MET A 1 -11.96 9.52 -17.18
CA MET A 1 -11.61 8.62 -16.06
C MET A 1 -11.66 9.42 -14.78
N SER A 2 -12.09 8.84 -13.67
CA SER A 2 -12.15 9.49 -12.36
C SER A 2 -11.65 8.54 -11.30
N ILE A 3 -11.02 9.07 -10.26
CA ILE A 3 -10.59 8.25 -9.12
C ILE A 3 -11.83 7.71 -8.39
N PRO A 4 -11.95 6.39 -8.16
CA PRO A 4 -13.05 5.83 -7.38
C PRO A 4 -13.07 6.39 -5.96
N LYS A 5 -14.28 6.67 -5.46
CA LYS A 5 -14.46 7.06 -4.05
C LYS A 5 -14.48 5.83 -3.16
N ILE A 6 -13.78 5.90 -2.03
CA ILE A 6 -13.80 4.87 -0.99
C ILE A 6 -14.46 5.42 0.28
N SER A 7 -15.39 4.65 0.86
CA SER A 7 -16.02 4.98 2.13
C SER A 7 -15.05 4.82 3.30
N ASP A 8 -15.26 5.52 4.41
CA ASP A 8 -14.38 5.40 5.58
C ASP A 8 -14.33 3.98 6.13
N LYS A 9 -15.48 3.28 6.14
CA LYS A 9 -15.54 1.87 6.56
C LYS A 9 -14.62 1.00 5.70
N LYS A 10 -14.70 1.11 4.37
CA LYS A 10 -13.89 0.29 3.47
C LYS A 10 -12.42 0.70 3.51
N MET A 11 -12.14 2.00 3.62
CA MET A 11 -10.79 2.53 3.76
C MET A 11 -10.12 2.00 5.03
N ASN A 12 -10.80 2.05 6.17
CA ASN A 12 -10.27 1.53 7.44
C ASN A 12 -10.06 0.00 7.38
N GLU A 13 -10.97 -0.74 6.75
CA GLU A 13 -10.85 -2.20 6.55
C GLU A 13 -9.67 -2.57 5.66
N LEU A 14 -9.42 -1.81 4.59
CA LEU A 14 -8.28 -2.06 3.71
C LEU A 14 -6.98 -1.58 4.35
N TYR A 15 -6.96 -0.40 4.96
CA TYR A 15 -5.76 0.18 5.54
C TYR A 15 -5.29 -0.55 6.81
N SER A 16 -6.14 -1.33 7.47
CA SER A 16 -5.70 -2.18 8.58
C SER A 16 -4.80 -3.34 8.14
N ARG A 17 -4.88 -3.77 6.88
CA ARG A 17 -4.17 -4.94 6.34
C ARG A 17 -3.28 -4.65 5.12
N VAL A 18 -3.52 -3.53 4.44
CA VAL A 18 -2.76 -3.09 3.26
C VAL A 18 -2.04 -1.79 3.61
N LYS A 19 -0.73 -1.86 3.82
CA LYS A 19 0.08 -0.73 4.29
C LYS A 19 0.99 -0.17 3.20
N PRO A 20 1.20 1.16 3.13
CA PRO A 20 2.20 1.73 2.25
C PRO A 20 3.61 1.30 2.68
N VAL A 21 4.47 1.06 1.70
CA VAL A 21 5.90 0.88 1.87
C VAL A 21 6.66 1.86 0.98
N VAL A 22 7.88 2.18 1.38
CA VAL A 22 8.81 3.03 0.61
C VAL A 22 10.18 2.38 0.55
N ARG A 23 10.97 2.73 -0.47
CA ARG A 23 12.35 2.28 -0.59
C ARG A 23 13.30 3.25 0.08
N CYS A 24 14.07 2.75 1.04
CA CYS A 24 15.06 3.54 1.75
C CYS A 24 16.42 2.85 1.73
N ALA A 25 17.49 3.65 1.69
CA ALA A 25 18.83 3.22 2.04
C ALA A 25 19.12 3.62 3.49
N GLU A 26 19.68 2.69 4.27
CA GLU A 26 20.25 3.01 5.57
C GLU A 26 21.54 3.80 5.36
N VAL A 27 21.61 5.01 5.91
CA VAL A 27 22.80 5.87 5.82
C VAL A 27 23.33 6.16 7.22
N ARG A 28 24.61 5.90 7.43
CA ARG A 28 25.28 6.11 8.72
C ARG A 28 26.12 7.36 8.71
N TYR A 29 25.78 8.32 9.57
CA TYR A 29 26.54 9.55 9.78
C TYR A 29 26.87 9.70 11.26
N ALA A 30 28.15 9.86 11.59
CA ALA A 30 28.62 10.06 12.97
C ALA A 30 28.10 9.03 14.00
N GLY A 31 27.89 7.78 13.57
CA GLY A 31 27.37 6.71 14.42
C GLY A 31 25.85 6.71 14.59
N GLN A 32 25.14 7.65 13.97
CA GLN A 32 23.68 7.67 13.90
C GLN A 32 23.20 7.02 12.61
N VAL A 33 22.17 6.18 12.72
CA VAL A 33 21.48 5.58 11.59
C VAL A 33 20.38 6.53 11.13
N ASN A 34 20.39 6.88 9.85
CA ASN A 34 19.36 7.62 9.15
C ASN A 34 18.84 6.80 7.97
N TYR A 35 17.71 7.22 7.42
CA TYR A 35 17.13 6.60 6.24
C TYR A 35 16.87 7.66 5.18
N GLU A 36 17.33 7.40 3.97
CA GLU A 36 17.11 8.27 2.82
C GLU A 36 16.30 7.51 1.77
N LEU A 37 15.31 8.17 1.16
CA LEU A 37 14.56 7.60 0.04
C LEU A 37 15.51 7.26 -1.11
N HIS A 38 15.42 6.04 -1.63
CA HIS A 38 16.34 5.55 -2.65
C HIS A 38 15.69 4.46 -3.49
N ASP A 39 15.66 4.62 -4.81
CA ASP A 39 14.94 3.71 -5.74
C ASP A 39 15.44 2.25 -5.69
N LYS A 40 16.70 2.05 -5.29
CA LYS A 40 17.31 0.71 -5.12
C LYS A 40 17.48 0.30 -3.65
N GLY A 41 16.83 1.04 -2.75
CA GLY A 41 16.83 0.76 -1.33
C GLY A 41 15.98 -0.46 -0.97
N ASP A 42 16.08 -0.83 0.29
CA ASP A 42 15.22 -1.85 0.90
C ASP A 42 13.82 -1.29 1.14
N LEU A 43 12.81 -2.16 1.13
CA LEU A 43 11.44 -1.75 1.46
C LEU A 43 11.30 -1.59 2.97
N TYR A 44 10.63 -0.52 3.39
CA TYR A 44 10.25 -0.25 4.77
C TYR A 44 8.76 0.07 4.86
N PHE A 45 8.11 -0.49 5.87
CA PHE A 45 6.84 0.06 6.34
C PHE A 45 7.11 1.41 6.99
N ILE A 46 6.12 2.30 6.91
CA ILE A 46 6.20 3.65 7.46
C ILE A 46 5.31 3.81 8.68
N GLU A 47 5.59 4.81 9.50
CA GLU A 47 4.65 5.27 10.53
C GLU A 47 3.29 5.65 9.92
N GLU A 48 2.22 5.52 10.70
CA GLU A 48 0.88 5.83 10.20
C GLU A 48 0.75 7.31 9.84
N VAL A 49 0.18 7.55 8.65
CA VAL A 49 -0.18 8.88 8.15
C VAL A 49 -1.69 8.99 7.97
N ASP A 50 -2.19 10.22 7.86
CA ASP A 50 -3.58 10.44 7.43
C ASP A 50 -3.78 9.85 6.02
N PRO A 51 -4.65 8.84 5.87
CA PRO A 51 -4.76 8.11 4.61
C PRO A 51 -5.42 8.92 3.49
N ARG A 52 -6.05 10.07 3.78
CA ARG A 52 -6.73 10.91 2.79
C ARG A 52 -5.92 12.15 2.44
N GLU A 53 -5.33 12.80 3.44
CA GLU A 53 -4.79 14.14 3.28
C GLU A 53 -3.28 14.19 3.10
N VAL A 54 -2.55 13.17 3.54
CA VAL A 54 -1.07 13.15 3.53
C VAL A 54 -0.55 12.31 2.38
N ALA A 55 0.41 12.88 1.64
CA ALA A 55 1.21 12.11 0.70
C ALA A 55 2.19 11.24 1.49
N PHE A 56 1.99 9.92 1.44
CA PHE A 56 2.84 8.99 2.19
C PHE A 56 4.28 8.91 1.67
N THR A 57 4.59 9.57 0.53
CA THR A 57 5.91 9.58 -0.11
C THR A 57 6.74 10.84 0.16
N TRP A 58 6.21 11.91 0.76
CA TRP A 58 6.93 13.19 0.87
C TRP A 58 7.94 13.27 2.00
N ASP A 59 7.60 12.73 3.17
CA ASP A 59 8.49 12.63 4.34
C ASP A 59 8.14 11.36 5.13
N PRO A 60 8.27 10.17 4.51
CA PRO A 60 7.94 8.93 5.19
C PRO A 60 8.92 8.72 6.34
N LYS A 61 8.41 8.28 7.48
CA LYS A 61 9.22 7.83 8.61
C LYS A 61 9.30 6.32 8.59
N PRO A 62 10.44 5.73 8.18
CA PRO A 62 10.59 4.27 8.17
C PRO A 62 10.45 3.73 9.59
N LYS A 63 9.61 2.72 9.75
CA LYS A 63 9.30 2.09 11.04
C LYS A 63 10.04 0.77 11.19
N GLU A 64 9.85 -0.13 10.21
CA GLU A 64 10.46 -1.45 10.20
C GLU A 64 10.68 -1.91 8.76
N ARG A 65 11.73 -2.71 8.54
CA ARG A 65 12.03 -3.27 7.22
C ARG A 65 10.91 -4.22 6.82
N ALA A 66 10.40 -4.08 5.60
CA ALA A 66 9.33 -4.90 5.06
C ALA A 66 9.90 -6.17 4.40
N ASP A 67 10.51 -7.02 5.22
CA ASP A 67 11.06 -8.30 4.77
C ASP A 67 9.94 -9.28 4.39
N GLY A 68 10.23 -10.18 3.44
CA GLY A 68 9.26 -11.21 3.02
C GLY A 68 8.10 -10.67 2.18
N LEU A 69 8.28 -9.57 1.46
CA LEU A 69 7.32 -9.13 0.44
C LEU A 69 7.68 -9.69 -0.94
N ILE A 70 6.70 -10.24 -1.64
CA ILE A 70 6.80 -10.65 -3.05
C ILE A 70 5.86 -9.78 -3.87
N GLU A 71 6.37 -9.25 -4.99
CA GLU A 71 5.55 -8.52 -5.94
C GLU A 71 4.41 -9.41 -6.46
N LEU A 72 3.18 -8.92 -6.27
CA LEU A 72 1.94 -9.56 -6.70
C LEU A 72 1.55 -9.08 -8.10
N ALA A 73 1.56 -7.76 -8.31
CA ALA A 73 1.16 -7.13 -9.56
C ALA A 73 1.64 -5.67 -9.61
N GLN A 74 1.64 -5.10 -10.81
CA GLN A 74 1.81 -3.68 -11.03
C GLN A 74 0.55 -3.10 -11.67
N ILE A 75 0.04 -2.01 -11.11
CA ILE A 75 -1.18 -1.34 -11.58
C ILE A 75 -0.92 0.15 -11.82
N ASN A 76 -1.71 0.76 -12.70
CA ASN A 76 -1.72 2.21 -12.87
C ASN A 76 -2.77 2.82 -11.94
N THR A 77 -2.39 3.84 -11.19
CA THR A 77 -3.27 4.58 -10.28
C THR A 77 -3.33 6.05 -10.70
N LEU A 78 -4.41 6.73 -10.35
CA LEU A 78 -4.60 8.16 -10.56
C LEU A 78 -4.63 8.90 -9.22
N HIS A 79 -4.07 10.10 -9.19
CA HIS A 79 -3.95 10.92 -7.98
C HIS A 79 -4.35 12.37 -8.25
N THR A 80 -5.11 12.92 -7.31
CA THR A 80 -5.41 14.35 -7.29
C THR A 80 -4.17 15.16 -6.91
N TYR A 81 -4.15 16.42 -7.33
CA TYR A 81 -3.09 17.35 -6.95
C TYR A 81 -3.67 18.76 -6.77
N GLY A 82 -3.14 19.51 -5.80
CA GLY A 82 -3.39 20.96 -5.69
C GLY A 82 -2.49 21.78 -6.63
N TYR A 83 -1.34 21.22 -7.00
CA TYR A 83 -0.37 21.82 -7.92
C TYR A 83 0.26 20.73 -8.80
N HIS A 84 0.30 20.95 -10.10
CA HIS A 84 0.74 19.94 -11.08
C HIS A 84 2.21 19.52 -10.92
N GLY A 85 3.05 20.32 -10.26
CA GLY A 85 4.45 19.97 -9.98
C GLY A 85 4.64 19.04 -8.78
N PHE A 86 3.59 18.78 -7.99
CA PHE A 86 3.71 17.98 -6.76
C PHE A 86 2.84 16.73 -6.81
N PHE A 87 3.49 15.59 -7.04
CA PHE A 87 2.85 14.29 -6.95
C PHE A 87 2.48 13.97 -5.50
N LYS A 88 1.17 13.97 -5.19
CA LYS A 88 0.64 13.86 -3.82
C LYS A 88 -0.22 12.59 -3.67
N PRO A 89 0.34 11.37 -3.76
CA PRO A 89 -0.46 10.17 -3.65
C PRO A 89 -0.96 9.97 -2.22
N SER A 90 -2.27 9.92 -2.02
CA SER A 90 -2.85 9.49 -0.74
C SER A 90 -3.04 7.97 -0.70
N VAL A 91 -3.00 7.39 0.49
CA VAL A 91 -3.28 5.96 0.69
C VAL A 91 -4.68 5.61 0.21
N ALA A 92 -5.68 6.45 0.50
CA ALA A 92 -7.07 6.23 0.13
C ALA A 92 -7.28 6.17 -1.40
N GLU A 93 -6.56 7.00 -2.17
CA GLU A 93 -6.61 6.94 -3.64
C GLU A 93 -6.00 5.64 -4.16
N VAL A 94 -4.89 5.15 -3.58
CA VAL A 94 -4.31 3.87 -4.00
C VAL A 94 -5.28 2.73 -3.67
N LEU A 95 -5.74 2.65 -2.43
CA LEU A 95 -6.63 1.58 -1.96
C LEU A 95 -7.95 1.53 -2.74
N SER A 96 -8.48 2.66 -3.20
CA SER A 96 -9.73 2.70 -3.98
C SER A 96 -9.56 2.18 -5.41
N GLN A 97 -8.32 2.04 -5.88
CA GLN A 97 -7.96 1.63 -7.24
C GLN A 97 -7.36 0.23 -7.32
N ILE A 98 -7.14 -0.45 -6.18
CA ILE A 98 -6.69 -1.85 -6.17
C ILE A 98 -7.80 -2.74 -6.75
N PRO A 99 -7.51 -3.51 -7.83
CA PRO A 99 -8.46 -4.46 -8.39
C PRO A 99 -8.94 -5.51 -7.37
N GLN A 100 -10.21 -5.88 -7.46
CA GLN A 100 -10.87 -6.76 -6.48
C GLN A 100 -10.20 -8.13 -6.37
N GLU A 101 -9.64 -8.64 -7.46
CA GLU A 101 -8.90 -9.90 -7.56
C GLU A 101 -7.61 -9.93 -6.75
N TYR A 102 -7.01 -8.77 -6.45
CA TYR A 102 -5.78 -8.69 -5.64
C TYR A 102 -6.07 -8.41 -4.17
N LEU A 103 -7.31 -8.00 -3.84
CA LEU A 103 -7.63 -7.59 -2.48
C LEU A 103 -7.48 -8.70 -1.46
N SER A 104 -7.56 -9.99 -1.80
CA SER A 104 -7.34 -11.08 -0.82
C SER A 104 -5.87 -11.25 -0.44
N ASP A 105 -4.94 -10.92 -1.35
CA ASP A 105 -3.54 -11.34 -1.25
C ASP A 105 -2.61 -10.17 -0.96
N VAL A 106 -3.02 -8.95 -1.30
CA VAL A 106 -2.22 -7.74 -1.11
C VAL A 106 -2.11 -7.38 0.37
N VAL A 107 -0.89 -7.14 0.83
CA VAL A 107 -0.56 -6.70 2.20
C VAL A 107 0.20 -5.38 2.23
N ALA A 108 0.84 -5.01 1.11
CA ALA A 108 1.57 -3.76 1.00
C ALA A 108 1.56 -3.19 -0.43
N PHE A 109 1.89 -1.91 -0.57
CA PHE A 109 2.07 -1.26 -1.86
C PHE A 109 3.12 -0.16 -1.83
N GLU A 110 3.78 0.09 -2.96
CA GLU A 110 4.57 1.30 -3.21
C GLU A 110 4.04 2.00 -4.46
N THR A 111 4.13 3.33 -4.51
CA THR A 111 3.68 4.12 -5.67
C THR A 111 4.75 5.11 -6.09
N GLU A 112 5.05 5.10 -7.39
CA GLU A 112 6.00 6.02 -8.03
C GLU A 112 5.27 6.90 -9.05
N TYR A 113 5.80 8.10 -9.31
CA TYR A 113 5.22 9.01 -10.30
C TYR A 113 5.44 8.48 -11.72
N ALA A 114 4.38 8.41 -12.51
CA ALA A 114 4.38 7.88 -13.88
C ALA A 114 3.87 8.89 -14.93
N GLY A 115 3.78 10.17 -14.59
CA GLY A 115 3.37 11.23 -15.52
C GLY A 115 1.95 11.75 -15.26
N PHE A 116 1.23 12.08 -16.33
CA PHE A 116 -0.11 12.63 -16.27
C PHE A 116 -1.10 11.76 -17.04
N SER A 117 -2.33 11.72 -16.54
CA SER A 117 -3.47 11.14 -17.26
C SER A 117 -4.68 12.08 -17.13
N GLY A 118 -4.83 12.97 -18.12
CA GLY A 118 -5.79 14.05 -18.07
C GLY A 118 -5.44 15.05 -16.96
N SER A 119 -6.41 15.36 -16.09
CA SER A 119 -6.25 16.29 -14.95
C SER A 119 -5.73 15.62 -13.67
N TYR A 120 -5.13 14.44 -13.79
CA TYR A 120 -4.60 13.66 -12.66
C TYR A 120 -3.13 13.35 -12.89
N HIS A 121 -2.39 13.19 -11.79
CA HIS A 121 -1.11 12.50 -11.84
C HIS A 121 -1.35 11.00 -12.01
N ALA A 122 -0.58 10.38 -12.88
CA ALA A 122 -0.51 8.94 -12.98
C ALA A 122 0.56 8.43 -12.01
N GLY A 123 0.23 7.39 -11.26
CA GLY A 123 1.16 6.62 -10.45
C GLY A 123 1.32 5.21 -11.02
N GLN A 124 2.52 4.67 -10.95
CA GLN A 124 2.77 3.25 -11.13
C GLN A 124 2.88 2.63 -9.75
N THR A 125 1.90 1.78 -9.40
CA THR A 125 1.79 1.19 -8.07
C THR A 125 2.15 -0.29 -8.13
N LYS A 126 3.15 -0.72 -7.35
CA LYS A 126 3.45 -2.14 -7.16
C LYS A 126 2.69 -2.64 -5.94
N LEU A 127 2.01 -3.78 -6.08
CA LEU A 127 1.29 -4.47 -5.01
C LEU A 127 2.14 -5.64 -4.54
N TYR A 128 2.15 -5.88 -3.24
CA TYR A 128 2.94 -6.93 -2.61
C TYR A 128 2.05 -7.87 -1.81
N ARG A 129 2.39 -9.15 -1.84
CA ARG A 129 1.87 -10.19 -0.93
C ARG A 129 2.96 -10.65 0.02
N SER A 130 2.57 -11.24 1.15
CA SER A 130 3.53 -11.89 2.05
C SER A 130 4.12 -13.16 1.41
N SER A 131 5.41 -13.38 1.62
CA SER A 131 6.14 -14.60 1.28
C SER A 131 6.09 -15.63 2.40
N ASN A 132 5.55 -15.27 3.57
CA ASN A 132 5.57 -16.13 4.75
C ASN A 132 4.49 -17.23 4.64
N PRO A 133 4.86 -18.51 4.50
CA PRO A 133 3.89 -19.60 4.38
C PRO A 133 3.00 -19.77 5.61
N GLN A 134 3.43 -19.31 6.78
CA GLN A 134 2.63 -19.37 8.01
C GLN A 134 1.49 -18.35 8.00
N GLU A 135 1.74 -17.12 7.55
CA GLU A 135 0.67 -16.11 7.39
C GLU A 135 -0.34 -16.56 6.34
N ILE A 136 0.12 -17.14 5.22
CA ILE A 136 -0.76 -17.72 4.19
C ILE A 136 -1.61 -18.86 4.79
N ARG A 137 -1.03 -19.73 5.62
CA ARG A 137 -1.76 -20.82 6.30
C ARG A 137 -2.79 -20.29 7.29
N GLU A 138 -2.44 -19.30 8.10
CA GLU A 138 -3.35 -18.67 9.06
C GLU A 138 -4.51 -17.93 8.37
N GLU A 139 -4.26 -17.31 7.21
CA GLU A 139 -5.28 -16.66 6.38
C GLU A 139 -6.26 -17.71 5.79
N ILE A 140 -5.74 -18.82 5.25
CA ILE A 140 -6.54 -19.94 4.73
C ILE A 140 -7.43 -20.52 5.84
N GLU A 141 -6.85 -20.77 7.02
CA GLU A 141 -7.59 -21.33 8.16
C GLU A 141 -8.71 -20.39 8.64
N LYS A 142 -8.45 -19.07 8.68
CA LYS A 142 -9.49 -18.06 8.97
C LYS A 142 -10.60 -18.04 7.92
N LEU A 143 -10.28 -18.20 6.64
CA LEU A 143 -11.26 -18.22 5.56
C LEU A 143 -12.13 -19.47 5.59
N ASP A 144 -11.54 -20.64 5.84
CA ASP A 144 -12.26 -21.91 5.99
C ASP A 144 -13.23 -21.86 7.19
N GLN A 145 -12.78 -21.30 8.31
CA GLN A 145 -13.63 -21.10 9.49
C GLN A 145 -14.83 -20.19 9.17
N ARG A 146 -14.59 -19.09 8.45
CA ARG A 146 -15.63 -18.12 8.09
C ARG A 146 -16.64 -18.67 7.09
N ARG A 147 -16.19 -19.55 6.19
CA ARG A 147 -17.04 -20.28 5.26
C ARG A 147 -17.92 -21.29 6.00
N ALA A 148 -17.36 -22.05 6.93
CA ALA A 148 -18.12 -22.97 7.76
C ALA A 148 -19.20 -22.25 8.58
N ASP A 149 -18.88 -21.08 9.16
CA ASP A 149 -19.84 -20.26 9.89
C ASP A 149 -20.96 -19.70 8.99
N LEU A 150 -20.66 -19.38 7.73
CA LEU A 150 -21.65 -18.92 6.75
C LEU A 150 -22.58 -20.06 6.30
N GLU A 151 -22.02 -21.24 6.04
CA GLU A 151 -22.78 -22.45 5.70
C GLU A 151 -23.72 -22.85 6.85
N ALA A 152 -23.25 -22.77 8.10
CA ALA A 152 -24.06 -23.03 9.30
C ALA A 152 -25.18 -22.02 9.54
N ARG A 153 -25.11 -20.82 8.95
CA ARG A 153 -26.13 -19.77 9.07
C ARG A 153 -27.15 -19.79 7.92
N LEU A 154 -26.85 -20.50 6.83
CA LEU A 154 -27.67 -20.57 5.62
C LEU A 154 -28.35 -21.94 5.43
N GLY A 155 -27.92 -22.98 6.16
CA GLY A 155 -28.63 -24.25 6.31
C GLY A 155 -29.63 -24.24 7.45
#